data_AF-A0A1C3TRR5-F1
#
_entry.id   AF-A0A1C3TRR5-F1
#
_cell.length_a   1.000
_cell.length_b   1.000
_cell.length_c   1.000
_cell.angle_alpha   90.00
_cell.angle_beta   90.00
_cell.angle_gamma   90.00
#
_symmetry.space_group_name_H-M   'P 1'
#
loop_
_entity.id
_entity.type
_entity.pdbx_description
1 polymer ?
#
loop_
_entity_poly.entity_id
_entity_poly.type
_entity_poly.pdbx_seq_one_letter_code
_entity_poly.pdbx_strand_id
1 'polypeptide(L)'
;MAARVLTSLAHGTFFGVGAVVATGLVALQRKASAIATMFTGLTVATLLGMPAGAWLGLQFGWRATFWAVAAIGLLATVVIAALVPASDDVTPAPPLRAELHAVSRTPVLLGLATTVLGYAGVFTVYTYIRRRRWCWGSACSGWPRSPRWLRCNCECWARPATPDGIWRRA
;
A
#
# COMPACT_ATOMS: atom_id res chain seq x y z
N MET A 1 5.75 -17.99 -6.26
CA MET A 1 5.32 -17.75 -4.86
C MET A 1 6.45 -17.24 -3.98
N ALA A 2 7.64 -17.86 -4.00
CA ALA A 2 8.81 -17.39 -3.25
C ALA A 2 9.14 -15.89 -3.46
N ALA A 3 9.15 -15.42 -4.71
CA ALA A 3 9.40 -14.00 -5.01
C ALA A 3 8.44 -13.04 -4.27
N ARG A 4 7.15 -13.39 -4.16
CA ARG A 4 6.18 -12.54 -3.46
C ARG A 4 6.43 -12.52 -1.96
N VAL A 5 6.80 -13.66 -1.36
CA VAL A 5 7.15 -13.73 0.08
C VAL A 5 8.39 -12.88 0.36
N LEU A 6 9.42 -13.01 -0.47
CA LEU A 6 10.64 -12.20 -0.39
C LEU A 6 10.34 -10.70 -0.50
N THR A 7 9.56 -10.28 -1.49
CA THR A 7 9.22 -8.85 -1.64
C THR A 7 8.40 -8.34 -0.45
N SER A 8 7.46 -9.12 0.07
CA SER A 8 6.68 -8.73 1.25
C SER A 8 7.55 -8.58 2.50
N LEU A 9 8.46 -9.52 2.74
CA LEU A 9 9.41 -9.44 3.86
C LEU A 9 10.35 -8.25 3.71
N ALA A 10 10.94 -8.06 2.53
CA ALA A 10 11.81 -6.93 2.23
C ALA A 10 11.10 -5.58 2.42
N HIS A 11 9.82 -5.51 2.04
CA HIS A 11 9.03 -4.29 2.24
C HIS A 11 8.79 -4.01 3.74
N GLY A 12 8.51 -5.04 4.53
CA GLY A 12 8.34 -4.90 5.98
C GLY A 12 9.63 -4.50 6.70
N THR A 13 10.75 -5.14 6.37
CA THR A 13 12.06 -4.83 6.98
C THR A 13 12.57 -3.45 6.60
N PHE A 14 12.30 -2.99 5.37
CA PHE A 14 12.67 -1.65 4.92
C PHE A 14 12.08 -0.55 5.82
N PHE A 15 10.79 -0.61 6.14
CA PHE A 15 10.17 0.38 7.04
C PHE A 15 10.67 0.26 8.48
N GLY A 16 10.89 -0.96 8.96
CA GLY A 16 11.42 -1.20 10.32
C GLY A 16 12.83 -0.64 10.50
N VAL A 17 13.77 -1.05 9.65
CA VAL A 17 15.17 -0.57 9.68
C VAL A 17 15.24 0.91 9.33
N GLY A 18 14.46 1.37 8.34
CA GLY A 18 14.40 2.77 7.95
C GLY A 18 13.99 3.69 9.11
N ALA A 19 12.99 3.30 9.90
CA ALA A 19 12.58 4.08 11.08
C ALA A 19 13.67 4.15 12.14
N VAL A 20 14.39 3.06 12.39
CA VAL A 20 15.51 3.03 13.35
C VAL A 20 16.66 3.92 12.88
N VAL A 21 17.08 3.78 11.62
CA VAL A 21 18.15 4.62 11.04
C VAL A 21 17.75 6.10 11.03
N ALA A 22 16.53 6.41 10.59
CA ALA A 22 16.05 7.80 10.55
C ALA A 22 15.97 8.44 11.94
N THR A 23 15.56 7.67 12.96
CA THR A 23 15.46 8.18 14.33
C THR A 23 16.80 8.20 15.07
N GLY A 24 17.79 7.42 14.62
CA GLY A 24 19.16 7.46 15.12
C GLY A 24 19.95 8.67 14.62
N LEU A 25 19.63 9.18 13.42
CA LEU A 25 20.33 10.31 12.79
C LEU A 25 19.77 11.69 13.20
N VAL A 26 18.64 11.75 13.90
CA VAL A 26 17.98 13.02 14.29
C VAL A 26 17.83 13.16 15.80
N ALA A 27 17.84 14.40 16.29
CA ALA A 27 17.58 14.69 17.69
C ALA A 27 16.23 14.12 18.17
N LEU A 28 16.15 13.72 19.44
CA LEU A 28 14.97 13.06 20.05
C LEU A 28 13.65 13.84 19.81
N GLN A 29 13.72 15.17 19.83
CA GLN A 29 12.60 16.09 19.60
C GLN A 29 12.10 16.11 18.15
N ARG A 30 12.91 15.64 17.18
CA ARG A 30 12.61 15.66 15.73
C ARG A 30 12.30 14.29 15.14
N LYS A 31 12.25 13.23 15.95
CA LYS A 31 11.94 11.86 15.48
C LYS A 31 10.61 11.77 14.74
N ALA A 32 9.57 12.44 15.23
CA ALA A 32 8.27 12.50 14.57
C ALA A 32 8.35 13.19 13.19
N SER A 33 9.14 14.27 13.09
CA SER A 33 9.36 14.97 11.81
C SER A 33 10.11 14.10 10.80
N ALA A 34 11.12 13.33 11.24
CA ALA A 34 11.86 12.43 10.35
C ALA A 34 10.96 11.34 9.77
N ILE A 35 10.09 10.75 10.60
CA ILE A 35 9.09 9.77 10.15
C ILE A 35 8.10 10.42 9.18
N ALA A 36 7.63 11.64 9.47
CA ALA A 36 6.74 12.38 8.57
C ALA A 36 7.38 12.60 7.20
N THR A 37 8.66 13.00 7.13
CA THR A 37 9.39 13.18 5.87
C THR A 37 9.49 11.88 5.07
N MET A 38 9.71 10.73 5.74
CA MET A 38 9.67 9.41 5.07
C MET A 38 8.31 9.13 4.42
N PHE A 39 7.21 9.36 5.14
CA PHE A 39 5.86 9.19 4.60
C PHE A 39 5.52 10.19 3.49
N THR A 40 6.00 11.42 3.58
CA THR A 40 5.86 12.41 2.51
C THR A 40 6.58 11.94 1.24
N GLY A 41 7.81 11.42 1.37
CA GLY A 41 8.56 10.83 0.26
C GLY A 41 7.80 9.66 -0.39
N LEU A 42 7.24 8.76 0.41
CA LEU A 42 6.42 7.65 -0.09
C LEU A 42 5.18 8.13 -0.85
N THR A 43 4.54 9.20 -0.37
CA THR A 43 3.37 9.82 -1.02
C THR A 43 3.74 10.38 -2.38
N VAL A 44 4.80 11.21 -2.43
CA VAL A 44 5.28 11.81 -3.69
C VAL A 44 5.71 10.72 -4.68
N ALA A 45 6.43 9.69 -4.21
CA ALA A 45 6.84 8.57 -5.04
C ALA A 45 5.65 7.82 -5.63
N THR A 46 4.57 7.61 -4.86
CA THR A 46 3.37 6.93 -5.35
C THR A 46 2.61 7.76 -6.37
N LEU A 47 2.49 9.07 -6.13
CA LEU A 47 1.83 10.01 -7.03
C LEU A 47 2.54 10.13 -8.37
N LEU A 48 3.88 10.19 -8.37
CA LEU A 48 4.68 10.26 -9.60
C LEU A 48 4.89 8.90 -10.25
N GLY A 49 4.91 7.81 -9.47
CA GLY A 49 5.18 6.46 -9.94
C GLY A 49 4.10 5.92 -10.87
N MET A 50 2.82 6.18 -10.57
CA MET A 50 1.71 5.77 -11.43
C MET A 50 1.75 6.37 -12.85
N PRO A 51 1.82 7.70 -13.04
CA PRO A 51 1.86 8.31 -14.37
C PRO A 51 3.16 7.97 -15.11
N ALA A 52 4.30 7.98 -14.43
CA ALA A 52 5.59 7.61 -15.04
C ALA A 52 5.59 6.14 -15.50
N GLY A 53 5.04 5.24 -14.67
CA GLY A 53 4.90 3.82 -15.00
C GLY A 53 3.95 3.57 -16.17
N ALA A 54 2.82 4.29 -16.22
CA ALA A 54 1.89 4.21 -17.35
C ALA A 54 2.52 4.70 -18.65
N TRP A 55 3.23 5.83 -18.61
CA TRP A 55 3.90 6.41 -19.77
C TRP A 55 4.98 5.46 -20.33
N LEU A 56 5.82 4.89 -19.45
CA LEU A 56 6.83 3.89 -19.83
C LEU A 56 6.20 2.61 -20.39
N GLY A 57 5.10 2.15 -19.80
CA GLY A 57 4.40 0.94 -20.22
C GLY A 57 3.73 1.07 -21.59
N LEU A 58 3.20 2.26 -21.92
CA LEU A 58 2.57 2.55 -23.21
C LEU A 58 3.61 2.68 -24.34
N GLN A 59 4.78 3.27 -24.07
CA GLN A 59 5.79 3.55 -25.10
C GLN A 59 6.76 2.38 -25.34
N PHE A 60 7.21 1.71 -24.27
CA PHE A 60 8.29 0.72 -24.34
C PHE A 60 7.85 -0.68 -23.89
N GLY A 61 6.55 -0.87 -23.63
CA GLY A 61 5.97 -2.13 -23.20
C GLY A 61 6.22 -2.44 -21.71
N TRP A 62 5.53 -3.47 -21.22
CA TRP A 62 5.51 -3.84 -19.80
C TRP A 62 6.87 -4.25 -19.22
N ARG A 63 7.84 -4.65 -20.06
CA ARG A 63 9.17 -5.06 -19.59
C ARG A 63 10.05 -3.88 -19.20
N ALA A 64 9.89 -2.74 -19.87
CA ALA A 64 10.66 -1.54 -19.61
C ALA A 64 10.34 -0.95 -18.23
N THR A 65 9.09 -1.06 -17.77
CA THR A 65 8.70 -0.62 -16.42
C THR A 65 9.39 -1.42 -15.33
N PHE A 66 9.56 -2.74 -15.50
CA PHE A 66 10.31 -3.56 -14.55
C PHE A 66 11.79 -3.18 -14.49
N TRP A 67 12.43 -2.95 -15.64
CA TRP A 67 13.82 -2.49 -15.68
C TRP A 67 14.01 -1.11 -15.08
N ALA A 68 13.09 -0.17 -15.33
CA ALA A 68 13.12 1.16 -14.74
C ALA A 68 13.02 1.11 -13.21
N VAL A 69 12.08 0.33 -12.67
CA VAL A 69 11.93 0.16 -11.22
C VAL A 69 13.16 -0.53 -10.61
N ALA A 70 13.72 -1.54 -11.29
CA ALA A 70 14.94 -2.19 -10.84
C ALA A 70 16.14 -1.22 -10.80
N ALA A 71 16.29 -0.36 -11.81
CA ALA A 71 17.34 0.65 -11.86
C ALA A 71 17.20 1.68 -10.74
N ILE A 72 15.98 2.17 -10.48
CA ILE A 72 15.70 3.09 -9.35
C ILE A 72 16.03 2.42 -8.01
N GLY A 73 15.66 1.14 -7.83
CA GLY A 73 15.98 0.38 -6.63
C GLY A 73 17.48 0.19 -6.42
N LEU A 74 18.23 -0.08 -7.48
CA LEU A 74 19.69 -0.19 -7.42
C LEU A 74 20.32 1.16 -7.07
N LEU A 75 19.88 2.24 -7.72
CA LEU A 75 20.35 3.60 -7.42
C LEU A 75 20.09 3.97 -5.95
N ALA A 76 18.89 3.69 -5.44
CA ALA A 76 18.55 3.92 -4.05
C ALA A 76 19.46 3.13 -3.10
N THR A 77 19.76 1.87 -3.43
CA THR A 77 20.70 1.03 -2.66
C THR A 77 22.10 1.66 -2.61
N VAL A 78 22.61 2.13 -3.75
CA VAL A 78 23.92 2.78 -3.84
C VAL A 78 23.96 4.07 -3.03
N VAL A 79 22.92 4.90 -3.14
CA VAL A 79 22.81 6.16 -2.37
C VAL A 79 22.82 5.87 -0.87
N ILE A 80 22.04 4.90 -0.41
CA ILE A 80 22.00 4.51 1.01
C ILE A 80 23.37 4.00 1.46
N ALA A 81 24.01 3.13 0.67
CA ALA A 81 25.32 2.58 1.00
C ALA A 81 26.43 3.65 1.06
N ALA A 82 26.31 4.72 0.28
CA ALA A 82 27.29 5.80 0.25
C ALA A 82 27.02 6.91 1.29
N LEU A 83 25.75 7.25 1.55
CA LEU A 83 25.37 8.35 2.43
C LEU A 83 25.14 7.96 3.89
N VAL A 84 24.78 6.70 4.18
CA VAL A 84 24.57 6.26 5.56
C VAL A 84 25.93 5.84 6.14
N PRO A 85 26.48 6.59 7.12
CA PRO A 85 27.71 6.20 7.78
C PRO A 85 27.49 4.86 8.49
N ALA A 86 28.42 3.92 8.34
CA ALA A 86 28.44 2.72 9.16
C ALA A 86 28.67 3.15 10.61
N SER A 87 27.62 3.17 11.41
CA SER A 87 27.74 3.43 12.85
C SER A 87 28.30 2.18 13.52
N ASP A 88 29.55 2.24 13.96
CA ASP A 88 30.25 1.16 14.68
C ASP A 88 29.69 0.91 16.10
N ASP A 89 28.82 1.79 16.59
CA ASP A 89 28.08 1.64 17.84
C ASP A 89 26.92 0.63 17.70
N VAL A 90 27.27 -0.64 17.46
CA VAL A 90 26.34 -1.76 17.60
C VAL A 90 26.03 -1.93 19.08
N THR A 91 25.10 -1.13 19.59
CA THR A 91 24.45 -1.42 20.86
C THR A 91 23.88 -2.84 20.73
N PRO A 92 24.24 -3.78 21.63
CA PRO A 92 23.83 -5.18 21.48
C PRO A 92 22.31 -5.24 21.32
N ALA A 93 21.87 -5.84 20.21
CA ALA A 93 20.45 -5.97 19.89
C ALA A 93 19.73 -6.57 21.12
N PRO A 94 18.62 -5.97 21.58
CA PRO A 94 17.86 -6.53 22.68
C PRO A 94 17.51 -7.99 22.37
N PRO A 95 17.51 -8.89 23.37
CA PRO A 95 17.19 -10.28 23.11
C PRO A 95 15.75 -10.37 22.56
N LEU A 96 15.53 -11.16 21.51
CA LEU A 96 14.24 -11.35 20.80
C LEU A 96 13.03 -11.50 21.75
N ARG A 97 13.23 -12.17 22.89
CA ARG A 97 12.23 -12.32 23.96
C ARG A 97 11.75 -10.98 24.55
N ALA A 98 12.63 -10.01 24.72
CA ALA A 98 12.31 -8.69 25.25
C ALA A 98 11.54 -7.84 24.23
N GLU A 99 11.88 -7.96 22.93
CA GLU A 99 11.13 -7.32 21.85
C GLU A 99 9.73 -7.90 21.71
N LEU A 100 9.59 -9.23 21.73
CA LEU A 100 8.29 -9.91 21.72
C LEU A 100 7.42 -9.46 22.91
N HIS A 101 8.00 -9.39 24.11
CA HIS A 101 7.29 -8.93 25.30
C HIS A 101 6.92 -7.43 25.23
N ALA A 102 7.69 -6.61 24.52
CA ALA A 102 7.34 -5.21 24.29
C ALA A 102 6.12 -5.07 23.37
N VAL A 103 6.03 -5.90 22.32
CA VAL A 103 4.87 -5.96 21.42
C VAL A 103 3.62 -6.50 22.12
N SER A 104 3.80 -7.44 23.06
CA SER A 104 2.70 -8.02 23.85
C SER A 104 2.09 -7.07 24.89
N ARG A 105 2.55 -5.82 25.01
CA ARG A 105 1.94 -4.85 25.93
C ARG A 105 0.57 -4.42 25.42
N THR A 106 -0.45 -4.47 26.29
CA THR A 106 -1.83 -4.04 26.00
C THR A 106 -1.94 -2.71 25.24
N PRO A 107 -1.26 -1.61 25.64
CA PRO A 107 -1.33 -0.35 24.89
C PRO A 107 -0.80 -0.45 23.45
N VAL A 108 0.23 -1.29 23.20
CA VAL A 108 0.79 -1.50 21.86
C VAL A 108 -0.17 -2.34 21.01
N LEU A 109 -0.74 -3.40 21.59
CA LEU A 109 -1.78 -4.23 20.97
C LEU A 109 -3.02 -3.42 20.59
N LEU A 110 -3.48 -2.49 21.44
CA LEU A 110 -4.59 -1.61 21.11
C LEU A 110 -4.26 -0.64 19.96
N GLY A 111 -3.03 -0.12 19.91
CA GLY A 111 -2.55 0.67 18.78
C GLY A 111 -2.48 -0.13 17.46
N LEU A 112 -1.98 -1.37 17.52
CA LEU A 112 -1.97 -2.29 16.39
C LEU A 112 -3.40 -2.67 15.95
N ALA A 113 -4.31 -2.93 16.88
CA ALA A 113 -5.69 -3.27 16.58
C ALA A 113 -6.41 -2.11 15.89
N THR A 114 -6.23 -0.87 16.38
CA THR A 114 -6.85 0.33 15.79
C THR A 114 -6.32 0.62 14.39
N THR A 115 -5.03 0.44 14.14
CA THR A 115 -4.45 0.59 12.79
C THR A 115 -4.91 -0.50 11.82
N VAL A 116 -4.97 -1.76 12.26
CA VAL A 116 -5.52 -2.87 11.46
C VAL A 116 -6.99 -2.62 11.11
N LEU A 117 -7.81 -2.23 12.09
CA LEU A 117 -9.22 -1.90 11.86
C LEU A 117 -9.38 -0.70 10.91
N GLY A 118 -8.54 0.32 11.03
CA GLY A 118 -8.53 1.47 10.13
C GLY A 118 -8.22 1.07 8.68
N TYR A 119 -7.14 0.34 8.44
CA TYR A 119 -6.77 -0.13 7.10
C TYR A 119 -7.79 -1.13 6.55
N ALA A 120 -8.32 -2.04 7.37
CA ALA A 120 -9.36 -2.99 6.95
C ALA A 120 -10.62 -2.25 6.46
N GLY A 121 -11.03 -1.17 7.13
CA GLY A 121 -12.11 -0.30 6.69
C GLY A 121 -11.85 0.31 5.31
N VAL A 122 -10.67 0.91 5.12
CA VAL A 122 -10.28 1.52 3.83
C VAL A 122 -10.24 0.48 2.70
N PHE A 123 -9.63 -0.68 2.93
CA PHE A 123 -9.58 -1.77 1.95
C PHE A 123 -10.98 -2.31 1.61
N THR A 124 -11.86 -2.43 2.60
CA THR A 124 -13.27 -2.83 2.38
C THR A 124 -13.97 -1.83 1.46
N VAL A 125 -13.82 -0.53 1.74
CA VAL A 125 -14.39 0.54 0.93
C VAL A 125 -13.85 0.47 -0.52
N TYR A 126 -12.54 0.39 -0.72
CA TYR A 126 -11.94 0.26 -2.06
C TYR A 126 -12.45 -0.98 -2.82
N THR A 127 -12.61 -2.11 -2.13
CA THR A 127 -13.02 -3.38 -2.74
C THR A 127 -14.51 -3.38 -3.11
N TYR A 128 -15.38 -2.84 -2.25
CA TYR A 128 -16.84 -2.89 -2.46
C TYR A 128 -17.41 -1.68 -3.21
N ILE A 129 -16.77 -0.50 -3.19
CA ILE A 129 -17.24 0.68 -3.94
C ILE A 129 -17.31 0.40 -5.43
N ARG A 130 -16.30 -0.27 -6.01
CA ARG A 130 -16.31 -0.59 -7.45
C ARG A 130 -17.46 -1.53 -7.82
N ARG A 131 -17.83 -2.46 -6.94
CA ARG A 131 -18.93 -3.41 -7.17
C ARG A 131 -20.31 -2.73 -7.11
N ARG A 132 -20.51 -1.81 -6.17
CA ARG A 132 -21.78 -1.06 -6.04
C ARG A 132 -21.98 -0.01 -7.14
N ARG A 133 -20.92 0.72 -7.52
CA ARG A 133 -21.01 1.79 -8.53
C ARG A 133 -21.37 1.26 -9.93
N TRP A 134 -20.95 0.03 -10.25
CA TRP A 134 -21.29 -0.65 -11.50
C TRP A 134 -22.78 -1.03 -11.57
N CYS A 135 -23.39 -1.51 -10.48
CA CYS A 135 -24.84 -1.77 -10.43
C CYS A 135 -25.66 -0.48 -10.47
N TRP A 136 -25.19 0.60 -9.83
CA TRP A 136 -25.94 1.86 -9.79
C TRP A 136 -25.95 2.59 -11.15
N GLY A 137 -24.80 2.59 -11.85
CA GLY A 137 -24.66 3.28 -13.14
C GLY A 137 -25.33 2.58 -14.33
N SER A 138 -25.51 1.26 -14.29
CA SER A 138 -26.13 0.50 -15.39
C SER A 138 -27.63 0.23 -15.21
N ALA A 139 -28.16 0.24 -13.98
CA ALA A 139 -29.56 -0.12 -13.71
C ALA A 139 -30.52 1.07 -13.57
N CYS A 140 -30.06 2.29 -13.29
CA CYS A 140 -30.93 3.42 -12.91
C CYS A 140 -31.03 4.57 -13.93
N SER A 141 -30.34 4.52 -15.07
CA SER A 141 -30.30 5.65 -16.02
C SER A 141 -31.52 5.78 -16.94
N GLY A 142 -32.59 5.01 -16.76
CA GLY A 142 -33.70 4.94 -17.72
C GLY A 142 -35.12 4.75 -17.20
N TRP A 143 -35.42 4.85 -15.90
CA TRP A 143 -36.76 4.48 -15.38
C TRP A 143 -37.64 5.66 -14.94
N PRO A 144 -38.89 5.78 -15.44
CA PRO A 144 -39.85 6.78 -14.99
C PRO A 144 -40.43 6.44 -13.60
N ARG A 145 -40.86 7.49 -12.89
CA ARG A 145 -41.41 7.54 -11.53
C ARG A 145 -42.58 6.56 -11.28
N SER A 146 -42.31 5.28 -11.01
CA SER A 146 -43.32 4.32 -10.52
C SER A 146 -42.83 3.53 -9.28
N PRO A 147 -43.73 2.97 -8.43
CA PRO A 147 -43.36 2.44 -7.11
C PRO A 147 -42.61 1.10 -7.12
N ARG A 148 -42.14 0.59 -8.27
CA ARG A 148 -41.51 -0.75 -8.39
C ARG A 148 -40.07 -0.84 -7.86
N TRP A 149 -39.53 0.23 -7.27
CA TRP A 149 -38.14 0.35 -6.80
C TRP A 149 -37.66 -0.78 -5.87
N LEU A 150 -38.54 -1.34 -5.04
CA LEU A 150 -38.17 -2.41 -4.10
C LEU A 150 -37.83 -3.74 -4.79
N ARG A 151 -38.38 -4.00 -5.99
CA ARG A 151 -38.18 -5.28 -6.70
C ARG A 151 -36.83 -5.36 -7.44
N CYS A 152 -36.30 -4.21 -7.89
CA CYS A 152 -35.06 -4.14 -8.66
C CYS A 152 -33.80 -4.43 -7.82
N ASN A 153 -33.85 -4.14 -6.51
CA ASN A 153 -32.73 -4.36 -5.59
C ASN A 153 -32.40 -5.86 -5.40
N CYS A 154 -33.40 -6.75 -5.53
CA CYS A 154 -33.21 -8.20 -5.36
C CYS A 154 -32.63 -8.89 -6.60
N GLU A 155 -33.03 -8.49 -7.82
CA GLU A 155 -32.56 -9.16 -9.05
C GLU A 155 -31.10 -8.84 -9.39
N CYS A 156 -30.60 -7.67 -8.99
CA CYS A 156 -29.18 -7.31 -9.18
C CYS A 156 -28.24 -8.11 -8.26
N TRP A 157 -28.72 -8.55 -7.10
CA TRP A 157 -27.95 -9.39 -6.18
C TRP A 157 -27.77 -10.83 -6.67
N ALA A 158 -28.71 -11.32 -7.49
CA ALA A 158 -28.77 -12.72 -7.92
C ALA A 158 -27.99 -13.03 -9.21
N ARG A 159 -27.43 -12.04 -9.92
CA ARG A 159 -26.69 -12.29 -11.16
C ARG A 159 -25.20 -12.60 -10.89
N PRO A 160 -24.73 -13.84 -11.11
CA PRO A 160 -23.30 -14.13 -11.09
C PRO A 160 -22.61 -13.35 -12.22
N ALA A 161 -21.48 -12.73 -11.90
CA ALA A 161 -20.69 -11.95 -12.84
C ALA A 161 -20.14 -12.89 -13.94
N THR A 162 -20.75 -12.87 -15.13
CA THR A 162 -20.19 -13.55 -16.29
C THR A 162 -19.00 -12.74 -16.85
N PRO A 163 -17.89 -13.38 -17.27
CA PRO A 163 -16.67 -12.68 -17.67
C PRO A 163 -16.75 -11.92 -19.01
N ASP A 164 -17.82 -12.12 -19.78
CA ASP A 164 -17.82 -11.83 -21.23
C ASP A 164 -18.10 -10.37 -21.61
N GLY A 165 -18.44 -9.51 -20.64
CA GLY A 165 -18.87 -8.13 -20.91
C GLY A 165 -17.76 -7.07 -20.95
N ILE A 166 -16.54 -7.39 -20.50
CA ILE A 166 -15.46 -6.40 -20.30
C ILE A 166 -14.68 -6.12 -21.60
N TRP A 167 -14.60 -7.06 -22.53
CA TRP A 167 -13.70 -6.98 -23.69
C TRP A 167 -14.29 -6.37 -24.97
N ARG A 168 -15.58 -5.99 -25.01
CA ARG A 168 -16.21 -5.42 -26.24
C ARG A 168 -16.17 -3.89 -26.33
N ARG A 169 -15.53 -3.20 -25.38
CA ARG A 169 -15.40 -1.72 -25.39
C ARG A 169 -13.98 -1.27 -25.03
N ALA A 170 -12.99 -1.87 -25.69
CA ALA A 170 -11.65 -1.33 -25.84
C ALA A 170 -11.36 -1.20 -27.34
#